data_AF-A0A3A8YSJ4-F1
#
_entry.id   AF-A0A3A8YSJ4-F1
#
_cell.length_a   1.000
_cell.length_b   1.000
_cell.length_c   1.000
_cell.angle_alpha   90.00
_cell.angle_beta   90.00
_cell.angle_gamma   90.00
#
_symmetry.space_group_name_H-M   'P 1'
#
loop_
_entity.id
_entity.type
_entity.pdbx_description
1 polymer ?
#
loop_
_entity_poly.entity_id
_entity_poly.type
_entity_poly.pdbx_seq_one_letter_code
_entity_poly.pdbx_strand_id
1 'polypeptide(L)'
;MSADYDFWKYKKGAAHDDQRVYAALSDGEALEGLQELPVEKIRERIREVFSGWDWPDKDNCEDPAGNGSFSLYTTPQFVRFDCYSMSEQNINLFLDILTEEFGCPLYDPQISTRFDSWTEV
;
A
#
# COMPACT_ATOMS: atom_id res chain seq x y z
N MET A 1 -2.39 -10.91 -14.48
CA MET A 1 -2.31 -11.40 -13.09
C MET A 1 -2.57 -10.21 -12.21
N SER A 2 -3.50 -10.32 -11.26
CA SER A 2 -3.77 -9.26 -10.28
C SER A 2 -3.06 -9.60 -8.97
N ALA A 3 -2.44 -8.62 -8.34
CA ALA A 3 -1.76 -8.76 -7.05
C ALA A 3 -2.10 -7.54 -6.18
N ASP A 4 -2.22 -7.73 -4.88
CA ASP A 4 -2.41 -6.69 -3.89
C ASP A 4 -1.17 -6.48 -3.03
N TYR A 5 -0.84 -5.23 -2.73
CA TYR A 5 0.27 -4.87 -1.83
C TYR A 5 -0.25 -3.96 -0.73
N ASP A 6 -0.04 -4.39 0.50
CA ASP A 6 -0.76 -3.88 1.67
C ASP A 6 0.19 -3.25 2.67
N PHE A 7 -0.20 -2.10 3.22
CA PHE A 7 0.66 -1.29 4.07
C PHE A 7 -0.09 -0.84 5.32
N TRP A 8 0.52 -1.11 6.48
CA TRP A 8 0.07 -0.62 7.78
C TRP A 8 1.24 -0.55 8.76
N LYS A 9 1.02 0.16 9.88
CA LYS A 9 2.01 0.32 10.95
C LYS A 9 1.44 -0.12 12.28
N TYR A 10 2.12 -1.05 12.95
CA TYR A 10 1.83 -1.38 14.34
C TYR A 10 2.24 -0.24 15.27
N LYS A 11 1.46 -0.04 16.34
CA LYS A 11 1.90 0.77 17.48
C LYS A 11 3.06 0.07 18.18
N LYS A 12 3.95 0.85 18.78
CA LYS A 12 5.09 0.33 19.54
C LYS A 12 4.62 -0.65 20.62
N GLY A 13 5.14 -1.87 20.60
CA GLY A 13 4.83 -2.92 21.58
C GLY A 13 3.48 -3.63 21.37
N ALA A 14 2.77 -3.35 20.27
CA ALA A 14 1.61 -4.15 19.87
C ALA A 14 2.05 -5.57 19.51
N ALA A 15 1.20 -6.55 19.78
CA ALA A 15 1.40 -7.91 19.28
C ALA A 15 1.13 -7.93 17.77
N HIS A 16 2.03 -8.57 17.01
CA HIS A 16 1.86 -8.73 15.57
C HIS A 16 1.03 -9.99 15.28
N ASP A 17 0.02 -9.83 14.44
CA ASP A 17 -0.82 -10.88 13.89
C ASP A 17 -1.24 -10.47 12.48
N ASP A 18 -0.31 -10.58 11.53
CA ASP A 18 -0.40 -9.92 10.23
C ASP A 18 -1.55 -10.45 9.38
N GLN A 19 -1.82 -11.75 9.46
CA GLN A 19 -2.94 -12.36 8.74
C GLN A 19 -4.28 -11.83 9.26
N ARG A 20 -4.44 -11.72 10.58
CA ARG A 20 -5.66 -11.15 11.18
C ARG A 20 -5.79 -9.67 10.86
N VAL A 21 -4.69 -8.93 10.91
CA VAL A 21 -4.67 -7.50 10.59
C VAL A 21 -5.08 -7.29 9.14
N TYR A 22 -4.47 -8.01 8.20
CA TYR A 22 -4.81 -7.94 6.78
C TYR A 22 -6.30 -8.22 6.52
N ALA A 23 -6.85 -9.28 7.12
CA ALA A 23 -8.27 -9.62 6.97
C ALA A 23 -9.18 -8.49 7.48
N ALA A 24 -8.94 -8.00 8.70
CA ALA A 24 -9.75 -6.94 9.31
C ALA A 24 -9.68 -5.62 8.53
N LEU A 25 -8.47 -5.19 8.14
CA LEU A 25 -8.28 -3.95 7.38
C LEU A 25 -8.88 -4.02 5.98
N SER A 26 -8.82 -5.19 5.34
CA SER A 26 -9.45 -5.44 4.03
C SER A 26 -10.98 -5.32 4.10
N ASP A 27 -11.59 -5.70 5.23
CA ASP A 27 -13.03 -5.51 5.51
C ASP A 27 -13.38 -4.08 5.97
N GLY A 28 -12.37 -3.19 6.07
CA GLY A 28 -12.55 -1.80 6.49
C GLY A 28 -12.67 -1.61 8.00
N GLU A 29 -12.35 -2.64 8.79
CA GLU A 29 -12.31 -2.53 10.25
C GLU A 29 -11.08 -1.74 10.71
N ALA A 30 -11.18 -1.14 11.90
CA ALA A 30 -10.08 -0.46 12.56
C ALA A 30 -9.60 -1.29 13.76
N LEU A 31 -8.28 -1.35 13.96
CA LEU A 31 -7.67 -2.13 15.03
C LEU A 31 -6.89 -1.22 15.99
N GLU A 32 -7.10 -1.41 17.29
CA GLU A 32 -6.45 -0.60 18.33
C GLU A 32 -4.92 -0.69 18.29
N GLY A 33 -4.37 -1.81 17.83
CA GLY A 33 -2.93 -2.06 17.74
C GLY A 33 -2.21 -1.29 16.62
N LEU A 34 -2.94 -0.54 15.78
CA LEU A 34 -2.39 0.10 14.59
C LEU A 34 -2.35 1.62 14.69
N GLN A 35 -1.34 2.21 14.03
CA GLN A 35 -1.18 3.65 13.90
C GLN A 35 -2.08 4.18 12.78
N GLU A 36 -2.47 5.45 12.89
CA GLU A 36 -3.05 6.16 11.75
C GLU A 36 -1.97 6.51 10.73
N LEU A 37 -2.31 6.42 9.45
CA LEU A 37 -1.47 6.75 8.31
C LEU A 37 -1.88 8.11 7.75
N PRO A 38 -0.92 8.91 7.22
CA PRO A 38 -1.21 10.17 6.55
C PRO A 38 -1.71 9.91 5.12
N VAL A 39 -2.86 9.24 4.99
CA VAL A 39 -3.40 8.70 3.72
C VAL A 39 -3.44 9.74 2.61
N GLU A 40 -3.90 10.95 2.90
CA GLU A 40 -4.01 12.00 1.88
C GLU A 40 -2.63 12.42 1.34
N LYS A 41 -1.60 12.48 2.20
CA LYS A 41 -0.22 12.76 1.76
C LYS A 41 0.36 11.63 0.93
N ILE A 42 0.07 10.37 1.31
CA ILE A 42 0.48 9.19 0.54
C ILE A 42 -0.15 9.27 -0.84
N ARG A 43 -1.46 9.50 -0.91
CA ARG A 43 -2.24 9.65 -2.15
C ARG A 43 -1.69 10.76 -3.05
N GLU A 44 -1.41 11.94 -2.48
CA GLU A 44 -0.77 13.05 -3.20
C GLU A 44 0.59 12.62 -3.78
N ARG A 45 1.44 11.98 -2.99
CA ARG A 45 2.76 11.53 -3.41
C ARG A 45 2.71 10.48 -4.52
N ILE A 46 1.81 9.51 -4.43
CA ILE A 46 1.58 8.52 -5.50
C ILE A 46 1.17 9.23 -6.79
N ARG A 47 0.26 10.20 -6.72
CA ARG A 47 -0.16 10.97 -7.90
C ARG A 47 0.97 11.77 -8.54
N GLU A 48 1.88 12.32 -7.73
CA GLU A 48 3.05 13.01 -8.27
C GLU A 48 3.98 12.05 -9.03
N VAL A 49 4.26 10.89 -8.47
CA VAL A 49 5.15 9.89 -9.09
C VAL A 49 4.54 9.31 -10.36
N PHE A 50 3.22 9.06 -10.35
CA PHE A 50 2.45 8.58 -11.50
C PHE A 50 1.73 9.71 -12.24
N SER A 51 2.31 10.91 -12.27
CA SER A 51 1.70 12.09 -12.91
C SER A 51 1.67 12.02 -14.43
N GLY A 52 2.48 11.14 -15.03
CA GLY A 52 2.47 10.84 -16.46
C GLY A 52 1.45 9.79 -16.88
N TRP A 53 0.70 9.22 -15.93
CA TRP A 53 -0.33 8.20 -16.16
C TRP A 53 -1.72 8.85 -16.10
N ASP A 54 -2.71 8.16 -16.65
CA ASP A 54 -4.09 8.62 -16.65
C ASP A 54 -4.77 8.29 -15.32
N TRP A 55 -5.50 9.26 -14.77
CA TRP A 55 -6.25 9.12 -13.52
C TRP A 55 -7.74 9.32 -13.78
N PRO A 56 -8.50 8.24 -14.06
CA PRO A 56 -9.95 8.33 -14.29
C PRO A 56 -10.72 8.89 -13.10
N ASP A 57 -10.22 8.67 -11.87
CA ASP A 57 -10.79 9.23 -10.65
C ASP A 57 -9.73 9.45 -9.56
N LYS A 58 -10.16 9.52 -8.29
CA LYS A 58 -9.29 9.80 -7.15
C LYS A 58 -8.33 8.66 -6.79
N ASP A 59 -8.70 7.42 -7.08
CA ASP A 59 -8.06 6.20 -6.59
C ASP A 59 -7.56 5.28 -7.72
N ASN A 60 -8.07 5.44 -8.95
CA ASN A 60 -7.69 4.60 -10.09
C ASN A 60 -6.66 5.30 -11.00
N CYS A 61 -5.67 4.55 -11.45
CA CYS A 61 -4.58 5.01 -12.32
C CYS A 61 -4.27 3.96 -13.41
N GLU A 62 -4.12 4.36 -14.66
CA GLU A 62 -3.70 3.49 -15.77
C GLU A 62 -2.57 4.09 -16.60
N ASP A 63 -1.66 3.23 -17.08
CA ASP A 63 -0.65 3.64 -18.04
C ASP A 63 -1.30 3.78 -19.44
N PRO A 64 -1.30 4.97 -20.06
CA PRO A 64 -1.83 5.14 -21.42
C PRO A 64 -1.11 4.28 -22.48
N ALA A 65 0.11 3.83 -22.21
CA ALA A 65 0.85 2.91 -23.08
C ALA A 65 0.45 1.42 -22.87
N GLY A 66 -0.44 1.13 -21.93
CA GLY A 66 -0.96 -0.20 -21.66
C GLY A 66 -0.06 -1.08 -20.78
N ASN A 67 0.91 -0.51 -20.06
CA ASN A 67 1.82 -1.27 -19.18
C ASN A 67 1.26 -1.50 -17.76
N GLY A 68 -0.07 -1.53 -17.65
CA GLY A 68 -0.79 -1.88 -16.44
C GLY A 68 -1.55 -0.72 -15.82
N SER A 69 -2.20 -1.03 -14.70
CA SER A 69 -3.00 -0.11 -13.92
C SER A 69 -3.00 -0.51 -12.45
N PHE A 70 -3.44 0.39 -11.59
CA PHE A 70 -3.70 0.08 -10.20
C PHE A 70 -4.87 0.88 -9.66
N SER A 71 -5.48 0.35 -8.59
CA SER A 71 -6.45 1.07 -7.77
C SER A 71 -5.99 1.16 -6.32
N LEU A 72 -6.18 2.32 -5.73
CA LEU A 72 -5.84 2.60 -4.34
C LEU A 72 -7.06 2.38 -3.43
N TYR A 73 -6.94 1.47 -2.48
CA TYR A 73 -7.89 1.32 -1.39
C TYR A 73 -7.25 1.83 -0.10
N THR A 74 -7.95 2.72 0.63
CA THR A 74 -7.39 3.35 1.83
C THR A 74 -8.39 3.48 2.96
N THR A 75 -7.92 3.25 4.18
CA THR A 75 -8.58 3.65 5.43
C THR A 75 -7.59 4.47 6.27
N PRO A 76 -7.99 5.11 7.37
CA PRO A 76 -7.05 5.81 8.25
C PRO A 76 -5.88 4.96 8.74
N GLN A 77 -5.94 3.62 8.69
CA GLN A 77 -4.89 2.72 9.18
C GLN A 77 -4.30 1.82 8.08
N PHE A 78 -4.76 1.96 6.84
CA PHE A 78 -4.46 1.00 5.78
C PHE A 78 -4.32 1.67 4.42
N VAL A 79 -3.32 1.24 3.67
CA VAL A 79 -3.19 1.54 2.24
C VAL A 79 -2.97 0.23 1.51
N ARG A 80 -3.77 -0.03 0.48
CA ARG A 80 -3.62 -1.18 -0.41
C ARG A 80 -3.60 -0.73 -1.85
N PHE A 81 -2.69 -1.30 -2.61
CA PHE A 81 -2.64 -1.16 -4.07
C PHE A 81 -3.10 -2.46 -4.69
N ASP A 82 -4.23 -2.41 -5.39
CA ASP A 82 -4.68 -3.51 -6.23
C ASP A 82 -4.09 -3.31 -7.64
N CYS A 83 -3.08 -4.10 -7.99
CA CYS A 83 -2.27 -3.94 -9.19
C CYS A 83 -2.71 -4.90 -10.30
N TYR A 84 -2.74 -4.41 -11.55
CA TYR A 84 -3.14 -5.17 -12.72
C TYR A 84 -2.09 -5.07 -13.82
N SER A 85 -1.40 -6.20 -14.09
CA SER A 85 -0.41 -6.32 -15.17
C SER A 85 0.73 -5.30 -15.10
N MET A 86 1.07 -4.80 -13.90
CA MET A 86 2.17 -3.87 -13.72
C MET A 86 3.53 -4.56 -13.68
N SER A 87 4.55 -3.85 -14.16
CA SER A 87 5.93 -4.29 -14.10
C SER A 87 6.50 -4.18 -12.68
N GLU A 88 7.51 -5.00 -12.38
CA GLU A 88 8.24 -4.94 -11.10
C GLU A 88 8.80 -3.55 -10.83
N GLN A 89 9.27 -2.84 -11.86
CA GLN A 89 9.79 -1.48 -11.73
C GLN A 89 8.72 -0.52 -11.21
N ASN A 90 7.49 -0.62 -11.73
CA ASN A 90 6.39 0.23 -11.27
C ASN A 90 5.94 -0.17 -9.86
N ILE A 91 5.95 -1.48 -9.54
CA ILE A 91 5.66 -1.99 -8.19
C ILE A 91 6.64 -1.43 -7.17
N ASN A 92 7.93 -1.44 -7.48
CA ASN A 92 8.96 -0.91 -6.59
C ASN A 92 8.77 0.57 -6.28
N LEU A 93 8.17 1.37 -7.17
CA LEU A 93 7.88 2.77 -6.87
C LEU A 93 6.92 2.93 -5.68
N PHE A 94 5.87 2.10 -5.58
CA PHE A 94 4.98 2.16 -4.40
C PHE A 94 5.71 1.71 -3.15
N LEU A 95 6.53 0.65 -3.26
CA LEU A 95 7.32 0.14 -2.15
C LEU A 95 8.22 1.24 -1.60
N ASP A 96 9.05 1.84 -2.47
CA ASP A 96 9.98 2.91 -2.10
C ASP A 96 9.26 4.08 -1.42
N ILE A 97 8.14 4.54 -1.97
CA ILE A 97 7.38 5.65 -1.38
C ILE A 97 6.87 5.25 0.01
N LEU A 98 6.18 4.12 0.14
CA LEU A 98 5.54 3.72 1.40
C LEU A 98 6.58 3.35 2.47
N THR A 99 7.64 2.63 2.13
CA THR A 99 8.65 2.17 3.07
C THR A 99 9.63 3.29 3.42
N GLU A 100 10.21 3.99 2.43
CA GLU A 100 11.28 4.96 2.67
C GLU A 100 10.73 6.33 3.10
N GLU A 101 9.66 6.83 2.45
CA GLU A 101 9.13 8.17 2.75
C GLU A 101 8.15 8.16 3.93
N PHE A 102 7.36 7.09 4.10
CA PHE A 102 6.32 7.00 5.13
C PHE A 102 6.62 5.99 6.25
N GLY A 103 7.66 5.16 6.11
CA GLY A 103 8.00 4.13 7.09
C GLY A 103 6.85 3.14 7.30
N CYS A 104 6.13 2.80 6.24
CA CYS A 104 5.02 1.84 6.23
C CYS A 104 5.51 0.52 5.65
N PRO A 105 5.69 -0.53 6.47
CA PRO A 105 6.12 -1.83 5.98
C PRO A 105 5.10 -2.46 5.02
N LEU A 106 5.62 -3.19 4.04
CA LEU A 106 4.85 -4.04 3.14
C LEU A 106 4.37 -5.31 3.84
N TYR A 107 3.15 -5.70 3.55
CA TYR A 107 2.67 -7.08 3.62
C TYR A 107 2.26 -7.54 2.23
N ASP A 108 2.76 -8.71 1.85
CA ASP A 108 2.42 -9.40 0.61
C ASP A 108 1.52 -10.60 0.95
N PRO A 109 0.21 -10.53 0.68
CA PRO A 109 -0.72 -11.62 0.95
C PRO A 109 -0.52 -12.82 0.01
N GLN A 110 0.07 -12.65 -1.18
CA GLN A 110 0.32 -13.74 -2.11
C GLN A 110 1.32 -14.76 -1.54
N ILE A 111 2.22 -14.30 -0.67
CA ILE A 111 3.14 -15.16 0.10
C ILE A 111 2.91 -15.09 1.60
N SER A 112 1.84 -14.42 2.05
CA SER A 112 1.47 -14.25 3.46
C SER A 112 2.62 -13.73 4.34
N THR A 113 3.43 -12.80 3.82
CA THR A 113 4.67 -12.36 4.47
C THR A 113 4.67 -10.85 4.69
N ARG A 114 5.05 -10.44 5.90
CA ARG A 114 5.31 -9.05 6.26
C ARG A 114 6.79 -8.74 6.22
N PHE A 115 7.14 -7.56 5.73
CA PHE A 115 8.51 -7.10 5.54
C PHE A 115 8.82 -5.90 6.45
N ASP A 116 8.81 -6.11 7.77
CA ASP A 116 9.11 -5.06 8.77
C ASP A 116 10.60 -4.65 8.81
N SER A 117 11.51 -5.55 8.41
CA SER A 117 12.97 -5.39 8.55
C SER A 117 13.57 -4.20 7.79
N TRP A 118 12.81 -3.60 6.87
CA TRP A 118 13.24 -2.39 6.14
C TRP A 118 12.96 -1.10 6.91
N THR A 119 12.16 -1.17 7.99
CA THR A 119 11.76 -0.01 8.80
C THR A 119 12.44 0.07 10.17
N GLU A 120 13.31 -0.91 10.48
CA GLU A 120 14.17 -0.88 11.67
C GLU A 120 15.51 -0.21 11.30
N VAL A 121 15.59 1.11 11.50
CA VAL A 121 16.83 1.91 11.44
C VAL A 121 17.22 2.42 12.82
#